data_AF-A0A934SZU3-F1
#
_entry.id   AF-A0A934SZU3-F1
#
_cell.length_a   1.000
_cell.length_b   1.000
_cell.length_c   1.000
_cell.angle_alpha   90.00
_cell.angle_beta   90.00
_cell.angle_gamma   90.00
#
_symmetry.space_group_name_H-M   'P 1'
#
loop_
_entity.id
_entity.type
_entity.pdbx_description
1 polymer ?
#
loop_
_entity_poly.entity_id
_entity_poly.type
_entity_poly.pdbx_seq_one_letter_code
_entity_poly.pdbx_strand_id
1 'polypeptide(L)'
;MEIEVVNDVRKLTVHHADAFRDDADRKRHLVAIAELAEEMRLPVEQVCSCYEAVLTEMRKEARIEDFLDIFVARRVREQLRIRAH
;
A
#
# COMPACT_ATOMS: atom_id res chain seq x y z
N MET A 1 -16.45 -5.45 10.77
CA MET A 1 -16.32 -4.10 10.17
C MET A 1 -15.20 -4.05 9.12
N GLU A 2 -14.60 -5.20 8.73
CA GLU A 2 -13.44 -5.26 7.81
C GLU A 2 -13.82 -5.24 6.31
N ILE A 3 -15.08 -5.45 5.95
CA ILE A 3 -15.49 -5.68 4.55
C ILE A 3 -15.66 -4.36 3.77
N GLU A 4 -16.00 -3.25 4.44
CA GLU A 4 -16.27 -1.97 3.76
C GLU A 4 -14.99 -1.26 3.31
N VAL A 5 -13.93 -1.24 4.14
CA VAL A 5 -12.66 -0.58 3.80
C VAL A 5 -12.00 -1.21 2.58
N VAL A 6 -11.98 -2.55 2.51
CA VAL A 6 -11.43 -3.28 1.34
C VAL A 6 -12.23 -3.00 0.06
N ASN A 7 -13.53 -2.73 0.18
CA ASN A 7 -14.38 -2.36 -0.97
C ASN A 7 -14.10 -0.94 -1.48
N ASP A 8 -13.82 0.02 -0.60
CA ASP A 8 -13.38 1.36 -0.99
C ASP A 8 -11.99 1.34 -1.61
N VAL A 9 -11.08 0.55 -1.06
CA VAL A 9 -9.73 0.35 -1.61
C VAL A 9 -9.78 -0.20 -3.05
N ARG A 10 -10.71 -1.13 -3.34
CA ARG A 10 -10.86 -1.70 -4.69
C ARG A 10 -11.30 -0.68 -5.74
N LYS A 11 -11.99 0.39 -5.32
CA LYS A 11 -12.45 1.50 -6.18
C LYS A 11 -11.39 2.59 -6.35
N LEU A 12 -10.28 2.53 -5.61
CA LEU A 12 -9.20 3.49 -5.76
C LEU A 12 -8.63 3.46 -7.16
N THR A 13 -8.38 4.65 -7.69
CA THR A 13 -7.64 4.79 -8.94
C THR A 13 -6.19 4.40 -8.65
N VAL A 14 -5.70 3.37 -9.32
CA VAL A 14 -4.29 2.99 -9.25
C VAL A 14 -3.49 4.14 -9.87
N HIS A 15 -2.61 4.76 -9.11
CA HIS A 15 -1.78 5.87 -9.59
C HIS A 15 -0.52 5.35 -10.31
N HIS A 16 -0.11 4.12 -10.03
CA HIS A 16 1.04 3.46 -10.66
C HIS A 16 0.61 2.15 -11.34
N ALA A 17 0.42 2.18 -12.66
CA ALA A 17 -0.14 1.08 -13.46
C ALA A 17 0.59 -0.27 -13.27
N ASP A 18 1.87 -0.25 -12.91
CA ASP A 18 2.71 -1.45 -12.77
C ASP A 18 3.02 -1.81 -11.30
N ALA A 19 2.34 -1.18 -10.32
CA ALA A 19 2.62 -1.44 -8.90
C ALA A 19 2.29 -2.88 -8.47
N PHE A 20 1.32 -3.50 -9.13
CA PHE A 20 0.87 -4.87 -8.85
C PHE A 20 1.18 -5.78 -10.02
N ARG A 21 1.64 -6.99 -9.74
CA ARG A 21 2.01 -7.98 -10.76
C ARG A 21 0.79 -8.66 -11.39
N ASP A 22 -0.14 -9.07 -10.55
CA ASP A 22 -1.35 -9.81 -10.90
C ASP A 22 -2.47 -9.55 -9.89
N ASP A 23 -3.64 -10.18 -10.08
CA ASP A 23 -4.80 -9.97 -9.21
C ASP A 23 -4.61 -10.48 -7.78
N ALA A 24 -3.87 -11.57 -7.59
CA ALA A 24 -3.62 -12.12 -6.25
C ALA A 24 -2.66 -11.22 -5.48
N ASP A 25 -1.63 -10.76 -6.17
CA ASP A 25 -0.68 -9.77 -5.70
C ASP A 25 -1.35 -8.43 -5.35
N ARG A 26 -2.20 -7.93 -6.25
CA ARG A 26 -3.03 -6.75 -6.00
C ARG A 26 -3.87 -6.92 -4.74
N LYS A 27 -4.58 -8.05 -4.59
CA LYS A 27 -5.40 -8.29 -3.39
C LYS A 27 -4.57 -8.25 -2.11
N ARG A 28 -3.39 -8.87 -2.08
CA ARG A 28 -2.48 -8.87 -0.92
C ARG A 28 -2.09 -7.44 -0.53
N HIS A 29 -1.65 -6.64 -1.50
CA HIS A 29 -1.24 -5.27 -1.24
C HIS A 29 -2.41 -4.36 -0.85
N LEU A 30 -3.60 -4.56 -1.42
CA LEU A 30 -4.78 -3.78 -1.02
C LEU A 30 -5.22 -4.08 0.42
N VAL A 31 -5.09 -5.34 0.88
CA VAL A 31 -5.31 -5.68 2.30
C VAL A 31 -4.31 -4.94 3.19
N ALA A 32 -3.02 -4.99 2.85
CA ALA A 32 -1.99 -4.27 3.60
C ALA A 32 -2.22 -2.73 3.62
N ILE A 33 -2.67 -2.14 2.52
CA ILE A 33 -3.02 -0.71 2.44
C ILE A 33 -4.19 -0.38 3.36
N ALA A 34 -5.23 -1.22 3.38
CA ALA A 34 -6.40 -1.03 4.23
C ALA A 34 -6.02 -1.09 5.72
N GLU A 35 -5.29 -2.13 6.12
CA GLU A 35 -4.79 -2.31 7.49
C GLU A 35 -3.91 -1.13 7.92
N LEU A 36 -3.02 -0.68 7.03
CA LEU A 36 -2.12 0.43 7.31
C LEU A 36 -2.87 1.77 7.46
N ALA A 37 -3.89 2.01 6.63
CA ALA A 37 -4.72 3.20 6.72
C ALA A 37 -5.51 3.24 8.04
N GLU A 38 -6.04 2.09 8.47
CA GLU A 38 -6.71 1.95 9.76
C GLU A 38 -5.73 2.17 10.93
N GLU A 39 -4.56 1.53 10.89
CA GLU A 39 -3.49 1.66 11.90
C GLU A 39 -3.06 3.12 12.08
N MET A 40 -2.85 3.82 10.96
CA MET A 40 -2.37 5.21 10.96
C MET A 40 -3.49 6.24 11.14
N ARG A 41 -4.76 5.81 11.11
CA ARG A 41 -5.95 6.69 11.07
C ARG A 41 -5.86 7.76 9.96
N LEU A 42 -5.39 7.36 8.79
CA LEU A 42 -5.26 8.23 7.62
C LEU A 42 -6.25 7.81 6.53
N PRO A 43 -6.64 8.73 5.64
CA PRO A 43 -7.43 8.38 4.47
C PRO A 43 -6.73 7.32 3.63
N VAL A 44 -7.48 6.30 3.22
CA VAL A 44 -6.96 5.18 2.43
C VAL A 44 -6.32 5.69 1.12
N GLU A 45 -6.91 6.68 0.47
CA GLU A 45 -6.36 7.32 -0.74
C GLU A 45 -4.92 7.83 -0.54
N GLN A 46 -4.67 8.49 0.60
CA GLN A 46 -3.36 9.04 0.94
C GLN A 46 -2.33 7.93 1.18
N VAL A 47 -2.73 6.88 1.91
CA VAL A 47 -1.87 5.74 2.19
C VAL A 47 -1.60 4.94 0.91
N CYS A 48 -2.61 4.71 0.09
CA CYS A 48 -2.52 4.00 -1.18
C CYS A 48 -1.52 4.67 -2.12
N SER A 49 -1.64 5.98 -2.34
CA SER A 49 -0.74 6.73 -3.21
C SER A 49 0.73 6.64 -2.76
N CYS A 50 0.98 6.75 -1.44
CA CYS A 50 2.33 6.59 -0.89
C CYS A 50 2.83 5.14 -1.00
N TYR A 51 1.96 4.17 -0.73
CA TYR A 51 2.28 2.75 -0.79
C TYR A 51 2.66 2.30 -2.20
N GLU A 52 1.89 2.70 -3.22
CA GLU A 52 2.18 2.37 -4.61
C GLU A 52 3.53 2.94 -5.08
N ALA A 53 3.85 4.17 -4.69
CA ALA A 53 5.14 4.79 -5.01
C ALA A 53 6.29 4.01 -4.39
N VAL A 54 6.20 3.69 -3.09
CA VAL A 54 7.21 2.92 -2.36
C VAL A 54 7.34 1.49 -2.91
N LEU A 55 6.23 0.82 -3.20
CA LEU A 55 6.23 -0.52 -3.78
C LEU A 55 6.91 -0.53 -5.14
N THR A 56 6.63 0.46 -5.98
CA THR A 56 7.25 0.62 -7.31
C THR A 56 8.76 0.84 -7.20
N GLU A 57 9.22 1.66 -6.24
CA GLU A 57 10.65 1.86 -5.98
C GLU A 57 11.32 0.56 -5.54
N MET A 58 10.75 -0.12 -4.54
CA MET A 58 11.38 -1.30 -3.94
C MET A 58 11.36 -2.51 -4.88
N ARG A 59 10.32 -2.67 -5.72
CA ARG A 59 10.25 -3.74 -6.73
C ARG A 59 11.39 -3.67 -7.76
N LYS A 60 11.89 -2.48 -8.10
CA LYS A 60 12.97 -2.34 -9.10
C LYS A 60 14.26 -3.05 -8.68
N GLU A 61 14.47 -3.19 -7.37
CA GLU A 61 15.71 -3.74 -6.79
C GLU A 61 15.47 -5.07 -6.06
N ALA A 62 14.21 -5.42 -5.76
CA ALA A 62 13.87 -6.61 -5.01
C ALA A 62 14.07 -7.89 -5.83
N ARG A 63 14.90 -8.81 -5.32
CA ARG A 63 15.04 -10.17 -5.87
C ARG A 63 14.04 -11.17 -5.26
N ILE A 64 13.52 -10.87 -4.08
CA ILE A 64 12.53 -11.67 -3.35
C ILE A 64 11.38 -10.73 -3.01
N GLU A 65 10.18 -11.06 -3.48
CA GLU A 65 9.00 -10.21 -3.33
C GLU A 65 8.01 -10.70 -2.26
N ASP A 66 8.19 -11.92 -1.74
CA ASP A 66 7.25 -12.56 -0.81
C ASP A 66 7.00 -11.76 0.49
N PHE A 67 7.96 -10.93 0.88
CA PHE A 67 7.89 -10.10 2.10
C PHE A 67 7.89 -8.60 1.79
N LEU A 68 7.73 -8.23 0.51
CA LEU A 68 7.91 -6.85 0.08
C LEU A 68 6.85 -5.92 0.68
N ASP A 69 5.64 -6.43 0.89
CA ASP A 69 4.54 -5.73 1.55
C ASP A 69 4.89 -5.25 2.97
N ILE A 70 5.59 -6.07 3.76
CA ILE A 70 6.04 -5.72 5.12
C ILE A 70 7.02 -4.53 5.07
N PHE A 71 8.00 -4.61 4.16
CA PHE A 71 9.01 -3.56 4.01
C PHE A 71 8.39 -2.26 3.47
N VAL A 72 7.49 -2.36 2.51
CA VAL A 72 6.75 -1.22 1.97
C VAL A 72 5.91 -0.57 3.07
N ALA A 73 5.14 -1.35 3.83
CA ALA A 73 4.33 -0.83 4.93
C ALA A 73 5.19 -0.09 5.97
N ARG A 74 6.35 -0.64 6.34
CA ARG A 74 7.29 0.04 7.24
C ARG A 74 7.75 1.39 6.68
N ARG A 75 8.18 1.44 5.42
CA ARG A 75 8.65 2.68 4.79
C ARG A 75 7.54 3.72 4.62
N VAL A 76 6.31 3.29 4.32
CA VAL A 76 5.13 4.17 4.27
C VAL A 76 4.86 4.79 5.65
N ARG A 77 4.90 3.99 6.73
CA ARG A 77 4.78 4.52 8.11
C ARG A 77 5.81 5.61 8.38
N GLU A 78 7.07 5.35 8.05
CA GLU A 78 8.17 6.29 8.25
C GLU A 78 7.96 7.59 7.45
N GLN A 79 7.59 7.51 6.17
CA GLN A 79 7.39 8.68 5.32
C GLN A 79 6.18 9.54 5.75
N LEU A 80 5.05 8.91 6.06
CA LEU A 80 3.84 9.63 6.46
C LEU A 80 3.97 10.22 7.86
N ARG A 81 4.70 9.57 8.78
CA ARG A 81 4.99 10.13 10.11
C ARG A 81 5.87 11.38 10.04
N ILE A 82 6.84 11.42 9.12
CA ILE A 82 7.70 12.60 8.90
C ILE A 82 6.88 13.79 8.37
N ARG A 83 5.88 13.55 7.50
CA ARG A 83 5.05 14.60 6.90
C ARG A 83 4.00 15.20 7.85
N ALA A 84 3.74 14.57 8.99
CA ALA A 84 2.78 15.03 9.99
C ALA A 84 3.38 16.02 11.02
N HIS A 85 4.69 16.25 10.97
CA HIS A 85 5.44 17.19 11.81
C HIS A 85 5.93 18.38 10.98
#